data_AF-A0A0W7TKW8-F1
#
_entry.id   AF-A0A0W7TKW8-F1
#
_cell.length_a   1.000
_cell.length_b   1.000
_cell.length_c   1.000
_cell.angle_alpha   90.00
_cell.angle_beta   90.00
_cell.angle_gamma   90.00
#
_symmetry.space_group_name_H-M   'P 1'
#
loop_
_entity.id
_entity.type
_entity.pdbx_description
1 polymer ?
#
loop_
_entity_poly.entity_id
_entity_poly.type
_entity_poly.pdbx_seq_one_letter_code
_entity_poly.pdbx_strand_id
1 'polypeptide(L)'
;MVDGKDISKNDLTSTLLETKPKNSPNPQKWLDKQGKISIDKQGVWSYTNDKGQTVKYPDGYPDFKGAGLVRQEVNIGKFKDYITDFKKADALAPNGPRNAVKNTWHHSQDGHTLQEVNKVIHKEFTHRGGMALKVMK
;
A
#
# COMPACT_ATOMS: atom_id res chain seq x y z
N MET A 1 12.88 18.51 7.86
CA MET A 1 12.84 18.97 6.46
C MET A 1 12.66 17.72 5.61
N VAL A 2 11.55 17.58 4.89
CA VAL A 2 11.28 16.37 4.11
C VAL A 2 12.00 16.52 2.78
N ASP A 3 13.02 15.71 2.55
CA ASP A 3 13.87 15.71 1.34
C ASP A 3 13.11 15.15 0.13
N GLY A 4 12.08 15.86 -0.34
CA GLY A 4 11.30 15.47 -1.50
C GLY A 4 10.62 16.63 -2.21
N LYS A 5 10.32 16.43 -3.49
CA LYS A 5 9.57 17.38 -4.32
C LYS A 5 8.07 17.11 -4.15
N ASP A 6 7.32 18.13 -3.73
CA ASP A 6 5.86 18.12 -3.79
C ASP A 6 5.39 18.22 -5.24
N ILE A 7 4.40 17.41 -5.60
CA ILE A 7 3.88 17.30 -6.96
C ILE A 7 2.53 18.00 -7.05
N SER A 8 2.44 18.98 -7.94
CA SER A 8 1.20 19.65 -8.31
C SER A 8 0.63 19.08 -9.61
N LYS A 9 -0.58 19.49 -9.99
CA LYS A 9 -1.22 19.06 -11.26
C LYS A 9 -0.37 19.44 -12.48
N ASN A 10 0.32 20.58 -12.42
CA ASN A 10 1.17 21.06 -13.52
C ASN A 10 2.47 20.25 -13.66
N ASP A 11 2.86 19.50 -12.63
CA ASP A 11 4.04 18.63 -12.67
C ASP A 11 3.74 17.26 -13.34
N LEU A 12 2.48 16.91 -13.57
CA LEU A 12 2.04 15.59 -14.07
C LEU A 12 2.30 15.39 -15.58
N THR A 13 3.57 15.44 -15.97
CA THR A 13 4.02 15.13 -17.33
C THR A 13 4.00 13.62 -17.57
N SER A 14 3.95 13.20 -18.84
CA SER A 14 4.06 11.78 -19.21
C SER A 14 5.32 11.12 -18.65
N THR A 15 6.47 11.79 -18.78
CA THR A 15 7.76 11.33 -18.24
C THR A 15 7.73 11.14 -16.73
N LEU A 16 7.08 12.03 -15.98
CA LEU A 16 6.95 11.82 -14.53
C LEU A 16 6.07 10.61 -14.23
N LEU A 17 4.94 10.47 -14.93
CA LEU A 17 3.98 9.39 -14.72
C LEU A 17 4.55 8.01 -15.06
N GLU A 18 5.57 7.91 -15.91
CA GLU A 18 6.32 6.67 -16.16
C GLU A 18 7.08 6.16 -14.93
N THR A 19 7.48 7.06 -14.02
CA THR A 19 8.16 6.69 -12.76
C THR A 19 7.18 6.24 -11.67
N LYS A 20 5.88 6.37 -11.91
CA LYS A 20 4.84 6.09 -10.92
C LYS A 20 4.80 4.59 -10.59
N PRO A 21 4.73 4.19 -9.30
CA PRO A 21 4.50 2.81 -8.91
C PRO A 21 3.32 2.16 -9.62
N LYS A 22 3.51 0.92 -10.08
CA LYS A 22 2.46 0.18 -10.81
C LYS A 22 1.22 -0.01 -9.93
N ASN A 23 0.05 0.29 -10.47
CA ASN A 23 -1.26 0.24 -9.79
C ASN A 23 -1.41 1.14 -8.55
N SER A 24 -0.46 2.04 -8.26
CA SER A 24 -0.65 3.08 -7.24
C SER A 24 -1.72 4.10 -7.64
N PRO A 25 -2.20 4.94 -6.70
CA PRO A 25 -3.28 5.88 -6.97
C PRO A 25 -3.00 6.75 -8.19
N ASN A 26 -4.06 7.06 -8.94
CA ASN A 26 -3.95 7.98 -10.06
C ASN A 26 -3.61 9.39 -9.53
N PRO A 27 -2.47 9.99 -9.93
CA PRO A 27 -2.01 11.25 -9.33
C PRO A 27 -2.98 12.41 -9.53
N GLN A 28 -3.56 12.56 -10.73
CA GLN A 28 -4.52 13.62 -11.03
C GLN A 28 -5.76 13.51 -10.12
N LYS A 29 -6.38 12.32 -10.07
CA LYS A 29 -7.56 12.07 -9.22
C LYS A 29 -7.26 12.25 -7.73
N TRP A 30 -6.02 11.96 -7.30
CA TRP A 30 -5.61 12.13 -5.91
C TRP A 30 -5.53 13.62 -5.54
N LEU A 31 -4.88 14.42 -6.38
CA LEU A 31 -4.78 15.88 -6.21
C LEU A 31 -6.16 16.56 -6.34
N ASP A 32 -7.05 16.07 -7.21
CA ASP A 32 -8.43 16.56 -7.34
C ASP A 32 -9.24 16.38 -6.05
N LYS A 33 -8.91 15.36 -5.25
CA LYS A 33 -9.52 15.08 -3.94
C LYS A 33 -8.80 15.78 -2.78
N GLN A 34 -8.00 16.82 -3.07
CA GLN A 34 -7.21 17.55 -2.07
C GLN A 34 -6.13 16.70 -1.38
N GLY A 35 -5.83 15.52 -1.91
CA GLY A 35 -4.67 14.75 -1.48
C GLY A 35 -3.36 15.42 -1.90
N LYS A 36 -2.26 15.06 -1.24
CA LYS A 36 -0.91 15.53 -1.58
C LYS A 36 -0.06 14.38 -2.09
N ILE A 37 0.89 14.71 -2.96
CA ILE A 37 1.86 13.76 -3.51
C ILE A 37 3.24 14.37 -3.35
N SER A 38 4.19 13.57 -2.90
CA SER A 38 5.60 13.95 -2.86
C SER A 38 6.47 12.80 -3.39
N ILE A 39 7.59 13.14 -4.01
CA ILE A 39 8.59 12.17 -4.48
C ILE A 39 9.93 12.53 -3.84
N ASP A 40 10.52 11.59 -3.10
CA ASP A 40 11.81 11.84 -2.46
C ASP A 40 12.99 11.76 -3.43
N LYS A 41 14.19 12.08 -2.95
CA LYS A 41 15.44 12.03 -3.74
C LYS A 41 15.76 10.65 -4.34
N GLN A 42 15.18 9.57 -3.81
CA GLN A 42 15.34 8.20 -4.28
C GLN A 42 14.24 7.80 -5.28
N GLY A 43 13.31 8.70 -5.59
CA GLY A 43 12.19 8.43 -6.48
C GLY A 43 11.02 7.73 -5.79
N VAL A 44 10.99 7.65 -4.46
CA VAL A 44 9.88 7.01 -3.75
C VAL A 44 8.68 7.94 -3.72
N TRP A 45 7.59 7.50 -4.34
CA TRP A 45 6.31 8.20 -4.33
C TRP A 45 5.64 8.04 -2.96
N SER A 46 5.12 9.15 -2.44
CA SER A 46 4.30 9.20 -1.24
C SER A 46 2.97 9.86 -1.56
N TYR A 47 1.89 9.29 -1.04
CA TYR A 47 0.54 9.83 -1.19
C TYR A 47 0.00 10.15 0.21
N THR A 48 -0.48 11.37 0.39
CA THR A 48 -1.17 11.82 1.61
C THR A 48 -2.64 12.06 1.30
N ASN A 49 -3.55 11.41 2.02
CA ASN A 49 -4.99 11.63 1.83
C ASN A 49 -5.47 12.91 2.56
N ASP A 50 -6.75 13.25 2.39
CA ASP A 50 -7.41 14.39 3.02
C ASP A 50 -7.43 14.33 4.56
N LYS A 51 -7.26 13.13 5.14
CA LYS A 51 -7.13 12.88 6.58
C LYS A 51 -5.70 12.99 7.09
N GLY A 52 -4.74 13.34 6.24
CA GLY A 52 -3.33 13.49 6.61
C GLY A 52 -2.56 12.18 6.74
N GLN A 53 -3.14 11.04 6.35
CA GLN A 53 -2.46 9.74 6.37
C GLN A 53 -1.55 9.65 5.15
N THR A 54 -0.26 9.34 5.36
CA THR A 54 0.75 9.26 4.30
C THR A 54 1.21 7.82 4.11
N VAL A 55 1.15 7.31 2.89
CA VAL A 55 1.70 5.99 2.51
C VAL A 55 2.77 6.17 1.45
N LYS A 56 3.97 5.63 1.74
CA LYS A 56 5.11 5.57 0.81
C LYS A 56 5.04 4.32 -0.05
N TYR A 57 5.64 4.37 -1.23
CA TYR A 57 5.66 3.26 -2.17
C TYR A 57 7.10 2.81 -2.52
N PRO A 58 7.93 2.40 -1.55
CA PRO A 58 9.27 1.86 -1.82
C PRO A 58 9.17 0.63 -2.73
N ASP A 59 10.04 0.54 -3.73
CA ASP A 59 10.04 -0.51 -4.76
C ASP A 59 8.68 -0.72 -5.45
N GLY A 60 7.82 0.28 -5.38
CA GLY A 60 6.47 0.29 -5.93
C GLY A 60 5.39 -0.37 -5.07
N TYR A 61 5.65 -0.68 -3.80
CA TYR A 61 4.71 -1.33 -2.87
C TYR A 61 4.35 -0.43 -1.69
N PRO A 62 3.09 -0.42 -1.22
CA PRO A 62 2.66 0.44 -0.14
C PRO A 62 3.28 0.03 1.20
N ASP A 63 3.93 0.96 1.87
CA ASP A 63 4.42 0.77 3.23
C ASP A 63 3.33 1.16 4.24
N PHE A 64 2.34 0.28 4.42
CA PHE A 64 1.29 0.48 5.42
C PHE A 64 1.84 0.44 6.85
N LYS A 65 2.92 -0.30 7.10
CA LYS A 65 3.54 -0.44 8.42
C LYS A 65 4.23 0.84 8.83
N GLY A 66 5.09 1.40 7.98
CA GLY A 66 5.74 2.69 8.20
C GLY A 66 4.74 3.85 8.31
N ALA A 67 3.57 3.72 7.69
CA ALA A 67 2.46 4.67 7.84
C ALA A 67 1.66 4.51 9.15
N GLY A 68 1.92 3.49 9.97
CA GLY A 68 1.16 3.21 11.19
C GLY A 68 -0.27 2.71 10.95
N LEU A 69 -0.53 2.12 9.77
CA LEU A 69 -1.87 1.69 9.33
C LEU A 69 -2.10 0.18 9.45
N VAL A 70 -1.13 -0.55 10.02
CA VAL A 70 -1.18 -1.99 10.26
C VAL A 70 -1.62 -2.25 11.71
N ARG A 71 -2.68 -3.04 11.89
CA ARG A 71 -3.21 -3.40 13.22
C ARG A 71 -2.46 -4.57 13.85
N GLN A 72 -2.04 -5.52 13.03
CA GLN A 72 -1.23 -6.67 13.38
C GLN A 72 -0.68 -7.27 12.09
N GLU A 73 0.38 -8.05 12.22
CA GLU A 73 1.00 -8.78 11.11
C GLU A 73 1.23 -10.24 11.50
N VAL A 74 1.23 -11.11 10.50
CA VAL A 74 1.42 -12.54 10.70
C VAL A 74 2.20 -13.12 9.54
N ASN A 75 3.27 -13.85 9.87
CA ASN A 75 3.99 -14.65 8.90
C ASN A 75 3.22 -15.97 8.68
N ILE A 76 2.68 -16.14 7.48
CA ILE A 76 1.92 -17.33 7.08
C ILE A 76 2.76 -18.30 6.25
N GLY A 77 4.06 -18.06 6.11
CA GLY A 77 4.91 -18.73 5.12
C GLY A 77 4.55 -18.32 3.70
N LYS A 78 5.11 -19.03 2.70
CA LYS A 78 4.92 -18.70 1.28
C LYS A 78 3.43 -18.58 0.92
N PHE A 79 3.05 -17.45 0.31
CA PHE A 79 1.70 -17.20 -0.15
C PHE A 79 1.19 -18.25 -1.14
N LYS A 80 -0.08 -18.63 -0.99
CA LYS A 80 -0.73 -19.62 -1.85
C LYS A 80 -1.86 -18.98 -2.65
N ASP A 81 -2.90 -18.51 -1.99
CA ASP A 81 -4.08 -17.90 -2.58
C ASP A 81 -4.82 -17.10 -1.50
N TYR A 82 -5.62 -16.12 -1.91
CA TYR A 82 -6.28 -15.23 -0.96
C TYR A 82 -7.12 -15.96 0.08
N ILE A 83 -7.86 -17.01 -0.29
CA ILE A 83 -8.78 -17.69 0.63
C ILE A 83 -7.99 -18.49 1.67
N THR A 84 -7.02 -19.30 1.22
CA THR A 84 -6.19 -20.11 2.10
C THR A 84 -5.35 -19.24 3.03
N ASP A 85 -4.70 -18.22 2.46
CA ASP A 85 -3.81 -17.32 3.20
C ASP A 85 -4.58 -16.54 4.26
N PHE A 86 -5.77 -16.05 3.91
CA PHE A 86 -6.62 -15.31 4.84
C PHE A 86 -7.09 -16.16 6.01
N LYS A 87 -7.53 -17.39 5.75
CA LYS A 87 -7.91 -18.33 6.83
C LYS A 87 -6.73 -18.63 7.75
N LYS A 88 -5.54 -18.81 7.17
CA LYS A 88 -4.32 -19.07 7.93
C LYS A 88 -3.93 -17.88 8.80
N ALA A 89 -3.98 -16.66 8.25
CA ALA A 89 -3.72 -15.46 9.03
C ALA A 89 -4.74 -15.25 10.15
N ASP A 90 -6.04 -15.45 9.88
CA ASP A 90 -7.08 -15.33 10.90
C ASP A 90 -6.85 -16.31 12.08
N ALA A 91 -6.34 -17.51 11.81
CA ALA A 91 -6.02 -18.50 12.84
C ALA A 91 -4.72 -18.22 13.62
N LEU A 92 -3.75 -17.55 13.01
CA LEU A 92 -2.42 -17.28 13.59
C LEU A 92 -2.27 -15.86 14.14
N ALA A 93 -3.27 -15.00 13.94
CA ALA A 93 -3.22 -13.60 14.31
C ALA A 93 -3.12 -13.42 15.84
N PRO A 94 -2.10 -12.70 16.34
CA PRO A 94 -1.84 -12.59 17.79
C PRO A 94 -2.97 -11.87 18.54
N ASN A 95 -3.69 -10.97 17.87
CA ASN A 95 -4.81 -10.23 18.45
C ASN A 95 -6.17 -10.85 18.09
N GLY A 96 -6.17 -12.13 17.69
CA GLY A 96 -7.33 -12.83 17.17
C GLY A 96 -7.60 -12.53 15.69
N PRO A 97 -8.59 -13.23 15.10
CA PRO A 97 -8.91 -13.09 13.68
C PRO A 97 -9.30 -11.65 13.34
N ARG A 98 -9.06 -11.23 12.09
CA ARG A 98 -9.42 -9.87 11.68
C ARG A 98 -10.93 -9.64 11.80
N ASN A 99 -11.32 -8.39 11.98
CA ASN A 99 -12.70 -7.99 11.72
C ASN A 99 -12.94 -7.97 10.20
N ALA A 100 -13.48 -9.05 9.64
CA ALA A 100 -13.66 -9.19 8.19
C ALA A 100 -14.66 -8.18 7.58
N VAL A 101 -15.44 -7.45 8.38
CA VAL A 101 -16.28 -6.35 7.90
C VAL A 101 -15.43 -5.10 7.64
N LYS A 102 -14.59 -4.73 8.62
CA LYS A 102 -13.82 -3.47 8.61
C LYS A 102 -12.44 -3.59 7.98
N ASN A 103 -11.81 -4.77 8.07
CA ASN A 103 -10.40 -4.98 7.77
C ASN A 103 -10.19 -6.09 6.73
N THR A 104 -9.01 -6.09 6.12
CA THR A 104 -8.55 -7.11 5.18
C THR A 104 -7.12 -7.50 5.54
N TRP A 105 -6.70 -8.68 5.09
CA TRP A 105 -5.28 -9.03 5.10
C TRP A 105 -4.66 -8.51 3.81
N HIS A 106 -3.65 -7.67 3.94
CA HIS A 106 -2.81 -7.18 2.86
C HIS A 106 -1.61 -8.12 2.69
N HIS A 107 -1.41 -8.64 1.49
CA HIS A 107 -0.23 -9.42 1.12
C HIS A 107 0.97 -8.51 0.91
N SER A 108 1.87 -8.47 1.90
CA SER A 108 3.15 -7.76 1.85
C SER A 108 4.03 -8.26 0.70
N GLN A 109 4.90 -7.41 0.17
CA GLN A 109 5.80 -7.74 -0.93
C GLN A 109 6.87 -8.80 -0.58
N ASP A 110 7.05 -9.14 0.69
CA ASP A 110 7.98 -10.18 1.15
C ASP A 110 7.55 -11.62 0.80
N GLY A 111 6.32 -11.81 0.34
CA GLY A 111 5.81 -13.11 -0.11
C GLY A 111 5.42 -14.08 1.01
N HIS A 112 5.45 -13.64 2.28
CA HIS A 112 5.10 -14.49 3.42
C HIS A 112 4.35 -13.81 4.57
N THR A 113 4.27 -12.47 4.61
CA THR A 113 3.59 -11.72 5.68
C THR A 113 2.25 -11.16 5.23
N LEU A 114 1.21 -11.40 6.04
CA LEU A 114 -0.06 -10.71 5.94
C LEU A 114 -0.16 -9.59 6.98
N GLN A 115 -0.64 -8.42 6.56
CA GLN A 115 -0.86 -7.25 7.41
C GLN A 115 -2.35 -6.93 7.51
N GLU A 116 -2.91 -6.81 8.71
CA GLU A 116 -4.31 -6.42 8.88
C GLU A 116 -4.43 -4.91 8.69
N VAL A 117 -5.13 -4.51 7.62
CA VAL A 117 -5.34 -3.10 7.25
C VAL A 117 -6.83 -2.83 7.11
N ASN A 118 -7.27 -1.61 7.45
CA ASN A 118 -8.63 -1.17 7.22
C ASN A 118 -8.98 -1.21 5.71
N LYS A 119 -10.14 -1.76 5.34
CA LYS A 119 -10.54 -1.92 3.92
C LYS A 119 -10.65 -0.61 3.17
N VAL A 120 -11.11 0.45 3.84
CA VAL A 120 -11.25 1.78 3.21
C VAL A 120 -9.87 2.32 2.85
N ILE A 121 -8.92 2.24 3.78
CA ILE A 121 -7.52 2.61 3.57
C ILE A 121 -6.89 1.75 2.46
N HIS A 122 -7.03 0.43 2.55
CA HIS A 122 -6.48 -0.49 1.56
C HIS A 122 -7.03 -0.24 0.14
N LYS A 123 -8.29 0.19 0.02
CA LYS A 123 -8.92 0.54 -1.27
C LYS A 123 -8.50 1.92 -1.77
N GLU A 124 -8.30 2.86 -0.85
CA GLU A 124 -7.89 4.23 -1.18
C GLU A 124 -6.44 4.27 -1.70
N PHE A 125 -5.53 3.63 -0.98
CA PHE A 125 -4.13 3.45 -1.38
C PHE A 125 -3.99 2.22 -2.29
N THR A 126 -4.51 2.33 -3.52
CA THR A 126 -4.43 1.25 -4.52
C THR A 126 -3.00 0.83 -4.77
N HIS A 127 -2.75 -0.43 -5.09
CA HIS A 127 -1.39 -0.95 -5.26
C HIS A 127 -1.39 -2.28 -6.01
N ARG A 128 -0.19 -2.71 -6.42
CA ARG A 128 0.08 -4.12 -6.72
C ARG A 128 0.41 -4.83 -5.40
N GLY A 129 -0.39 -5.82 -5.00
CA GLY A 129 -0.11 -6.64 -3.81
C GLY A 129 1.00 -7.68 -4.04
N GLY A 130 1.60 -8.20 -2.97
CA GLY A 130 2.64 -9.24 -3.03
C GLY A 130 2.17 -10.54 -3.69
N MET A 131 0.87 -10.83 -3.69
CA MET A 131 0.29 -11.94 -4.47
C MET A 131 0.58 -11.86 -5.97
N ALA A 132 0.73 -10.66 -6.54
CA ALA A 132 1.03 -10.49 -7.96
C ALA A 132 2.45 -10.92 -8.34
N LEU A 133 3.38 -11.01 -7.37
CA LEU A 133 4.74 -11.50 -7.59
C LEU A 133 4.78 -13.02 -7.80
N LYS A 134 3.77 -13.76 -7.35
CA LYS A 134 3.67 -15.21 -7.56
C LYS A 134 3.61 -15.59 -9.05
N VAL A 135 3.17 -14.67 -9.91
CA VAL A 135 3.00 -14.91 -11.36
C VAL A 135 4.32 -14.81 -12.14
N MET A 136 5.43 -14.43 -11.49
CA MET A 136 6.74 -14.24 -12.15
C MET A 136 7.77 -15.36 -11.86
N LYS A 137 7.34 -16.62 -11.73
CA LYS A 137 8.25 -17.78 -11.68
C LYS A 137 7.95 -18.78 -12.78
#